data_AF-A0A7G6T178-F1
#
_entry.id   AF-A0A7G6T178-F1
#
_cell.length_a   1.000
_cell.length_b   1.000
_cell.length_c   1.000
_cell.angle_alpha   90.00
_cell.angle_beta   90.00
_cell.angle_gamma   90.00
#
_symmetry.space_group_name_H-M   'P 1'
#
loop_
_entity.id
_entity.type
_entity.pdbx_description
1 polymer ?
#
loop_
_entity_poly.entity_id
_entity_poly.type
_entity_poly.pdbx_seq_one_letter_code
_entity_poly.pdbx_strand_id
1 'polypeptide(L)' 'MLVGDFDTTPFRHTKLFRDAKIAMLTHRVIFHMDMTAAAAGKVEEALAELLDAAASERH' A
#
# COMPACT_ATOMS: atom_id res chain seq x y z
N MET A 1 -6.10 -11.37 21.02
CA MET A 1 -6.63 -10.00 21.00
C MET A 1 -6.29 -9.42 19.64
N LEU A 2 -7.25 -9.38 18.71
CA LEU A 2 -7.03 -8.79 17.39
C LEU A 2 -7.14 -7.27 17.52
N VAL A 3 -6.36 -6.52 16.75
CA VAL A 3 -6.38 -5.04 16.78
C VAL A 3 -7.78 -4.49 16.46
N GLY A 4 -8.60 -5.24 15.72
CA GLY A 4 -9.99 -4.89 15.40
C GLY A 4 -10.98 -4.99 16.57
N ASP A 5 -10.65 -5.71 17.64
CA ASP A 5 -11.55 -5.95 18.79
C ASP A 5 -11.40 -4.88 19.89
N PHE A 6 -10.50 -3.91 19.72
CA PHE A 6 -10.25 -2.88 20.72
C PHE A 6 -11.37 -1.82 20.67
N ASP A 7 -12.29 -1.85 21.64
CA ASP A 7 -13.32 -0.81 21.75
C ASP A 7 -12.69 0.52 22.16
N THR A 8 -12.51 1.37 21.15
CA THR A 8 -11.94 2.72 21.31
C THR A 8 -12.99 3.77 21.66
N THR A 9 -14.27 3.40 21.72
CA THR A 9 -15.39 4.32 22.00
C THR A 9 -15.20 5.15 23.27
N PRO A 10 -14.73 4.58 24.40
CA PRO A 10 -14.49 5.34 25.64
C PRO A 10 -13.35 6.36 25.52
N PHE A 11 -12.42 6.16 24.60
CA PHE A 11 -11.18 6.95 24.50
C PHE A 11 -11.23 8.02 23.41
N ARG A 12 -12.37 8.17 22.70
CA ARG A 12 -12.53 9.05 21.53
C ARG A 12 -12.07 10.50 21.71
N HIS A 13 -12.12 11.01 22.95
CA HIS A 13 -11.74 12.39 23.28
C HIS A 13 -10.31 12.52 23.82
N THR A 14 -9.58 11.42 23.96
CA THR A 14 -8.21 11.43 24.46
C THR A 14 -7.22 11.77 23.35
N LYS A 15 -6.11 12.40 23.72
CA LYS A 15 -4.97 12.60 22.82
C LYS A 15 -4.46 11.26 22.27
N LEU A 16 -4.42 10.22 23.10
CA LEU A 16 -3.98 8.88 22.72
C LEU A 16 -4.80 8.29 21.57
N PHE A 17 -6.13 8.42 21.61
CA PHE A 17 -6.99 7.94 20.51
C PHE A 17 -6.73 8.69 19.20
N ARG A 18 -6.52 10.02 19.27
CA ARG A 18 -6.18 10.82 18.09
C ARG A 18 -4.84 10.39 17.49
N ASP A 19 -3.82 10.24 18.33
CA ASP A 19 -2.47 9.86 17.91
C ASP A 19 -2.47 8.44 17.32
N ALA A 20 -3.18 7.49 17.94
CA ALA A 20 -3.35 6.14 17.42
C ALA A 20 -4.07 6.14 16.06
N LYS A 21 -5.14 6.93 15.91
CA LYS A 21 -5.87 7.05 14.64
C LYS A 21 -5.00 7.66 13.54
N ILE A 22 -4.18 8.67 13.85
CA ILE A 22 -3.22 9.24 12.91
C ILE A 22 -2.21 8.18 12.50
N ALA A 23 -1.60 7.45 13.43
CA ALA A 23 -0.65 6.39 13.13
C ALA A 23 -1.26 5.30 12.23
N MET A 24 -2.49 4.87 12.50
CA MET A 24 -3.20 3.91 11.66
C MET A 24 -3.46 4.43 10.24
N LEU A 25 -3.88 5.70 10.11
CA LEU A 25 -4.10 6.33 8.81
C LEU A 25 -2.79 6.48 8.03
N THR A 26 -1.73 6.94 8.68
CA THR A 26 -0.40 7.05 8.08
C THR A 26 0.10 5.70 7.59
N HIS A 27 0.01 4.65 8.42
CA HIS A 27 0.38 3.30 8.02
C HIS A 27 -0.41 2.83 6.80
N ARG A 28 -1.73 3.06 6.78
CA ARG A 28 -2.58 2.66 5.65
C ARG A 28 -2.20 3.39 4.36
N VAL A 29 -1.89 4.68 4.42
CA VAL A 29 -1.46 5.45 3.24
C VAL A 29 -0.13 4.92 2.72
N ILE A 30 0.87 4.75 3.59
CA ILE A 30 2.19 4.22 3.20
C ILE A 30 2.04 2.83 2.57
N PHE A 31 1.28 1.94 3.22
CA PHE A 31 1.04 0.60 2.69
C PHE A 31 0.44 0.62 1.27
N HIS A 32 -0.55 1.49 1.02
CA HIS A 32 -1.14 1.60 -0.32
C HIS A 32 -0.18 2.22 -1.34
N MET A 33 0.68 3.16 -0.94
CA MET A 33 1.72 3.72 -1.80
C MET A 33 2.73 2.63 -2.21
N ASP A 34 3.20 1.83 -1.25
CA ASP A 34 4.15 0.74 -1.51
C ASP A 34 3.54 -0.33 -2.43
N MET A 35 2.29 -0.71 -2.18
CA MET A 35 1.54 -1.61 -3.06
C MET A 35 1.41 -1.06 -4.49
N THR A 36 1.21 0.25 -4.63
CA THR A 36 1.09 0.91 -5.95
C THR A 36 2.45 0.93 -6.66
N ALA A 37 3.53 1.25 -5.94
CA ALA A 37 4.89 1.22 -6.48
C ALA A 37 5.29 -0.20 -6.94
N ALA A 38 4.97 -1.22 -6.14
CA ALA A 38 5.21 -2.62 -6.50
C ALA A 38 4.39 -3.05 -7.73
N ALA A 39 3.16 -2.58 -7.87
CA ALA A 39 2.34 -2.84 -9.05
C ALA A 39 2.91 -2.15 -10.31
N ALA A 40 3.40 -0.91 -10.18
CA ALA A 40 4.03 -0.19 -11.28
C ALA A 40 5.28 -0.92 -11.81
N GLY A 41 6.15 -1.40 -10.91
CA GLY A 41 7.33 -2.17 -11.31
C GLY A 41 7.00 -3.42 -12.11
N LYS A 42 5.92 -4.14 -11.76
CA LYS A 42 5.45 -5.31 -12.53
C LYS A 42 4.95 -4.93 -13.93
N VAL A 43 4.32 -3.78 -14.08
CA VAL A 43 3.87 -3.28 -15.40
C VAL A 43 5.07 -2.90 -16.26
N GLU A 44 6.07 -2.26 -15.67
CA GLU A 44 7.31 -1.91 -16.37
C GLU A 44 8.07 -3.16 -16.83
N GLU A 45 8.17 -4.18 -15.98
CA GLU A 45 8.78 -5.48 -16.32
C GLU A 45 8.03 -6.18 -17.46
N ALA A 46 6.70 -6.29 -17.36
CA ALA A 46 5.88 -6.88 -18.43
C ALA A 46 5.98 -6.10 -19.76
N LEU A 47 6.11 -4.78 -19.70
CA LEU A 47 6.32 -3.95 -20.89
C LEU A 47 7.70 -4.20 -21.51
N ALA A 48 8.75 -4.34 -20.70
CA ALA A 48 10.09 -4.67 -21.18
C ALA A 48 10.11 -6.03 -21.89
N GLU A 49 9.50 -7.06 -21.30
CA GLU A 49 9.39 -8.39 -21.92
C GLU A 49 8.66 -8.35 -23.27
N LEU A 50 7.57 -7.56 -23.36
CA LEU A 50 6.83 -7.39 -24.61
C LEU A 50 7.68 -6.70 -25.69
N LEU A 51 8.45 -5.69 -25.32
CA LEU A 51 9.33 -4.98 -26.25
C LEU A 51 10.45 -5.90 -26.76
N ASP A 52 11.05 -6.71 -25.89
CA ASP A 52 12.08 -7.67 -26.26
C ASP A 52 11.53 -8.76 -27.20
N ALA A 53 10.33 -9.27 -26.93
CA ALA A 53 9.64 -10.21 -27.82
C ALA A 53 9.35 -9.57 -29.19
N ALA A 54 8.83 -8.34 -29.21
CA ALA A 54 8.52 -7.62 -30.44
C ALA A 54 9.76 -7.22 -31.26
N ALA A 55 10.91 -7.05 -30.61
CA ALA A 55 12.19 -6.83 -31.28
C ALA A 55 12.75 -8.14 -31.87
N SER A 56 12.57 -9.25 -31.14
CA SER A 56 13.01 -10.58 -31.57
C SER A 56 12.22 -11.12 -32.77
N GLU A 57 10.94 -10.77 -32.91
CA GLU A 57 10.11 -11.15 -34.08
C GLU A 57 10.44 -10.36 -35.37
N ARG A 58 11.20 -9.25 -35.29
CA ARG A 58 11.58 -8.43 -36.45
C ARG A 58 12.90 -8.82 -37.10
N HIS A 59 13.63 -9.78 -36.51
CA HIS A 59 14.89 -10.30 -37.02
C HIS A 59 14.72 -11.73 -37.54
#